data_AF-A0A165SMS6-F1
#
_entry.id   AF-A0A165SMS6-F1
#
_cell.length_a   1.000
_cell.length_b   1.000
_cell.length_c   1.000
_cell.angle_alpha   90.00
_cell.angle_beta   90.00
_cell.angle_gamma   90.00
#
_symmetry.space_group_name_H-M   'P 1'
#
loop_
_entity.id
_entity.type
_entity.pdbx_description
1 polymer ?
#
loop_
_entity_poly.entity_id
_entity_poly.type
_entity_poly.pdbx_seq_one_letter_code
_entity_poly.pdbx_strand_id
1 'polypeptide(L)'
;MPPAGPKLSGLQREVLALYRRALRMVRTKPGAAQPKFRLYVRYAFHTQTRSVSPRNIGAIEHMLRRGRAQLEMYEQKEVRDIWVSKEMREWEGKERSM
;
A
#
# COMPACT_ATOMS: atom_id res chain seq x y z
N MET A 1 -17.74 -28.64 -1.15
CA MET A 1 -17.08 -27.38 -0.72
C MET A 1 -15.63 -27.43 -1.17
N PRO A 2 -15.10 -26.40 -1.85
CA PRO A 2 -13.66 -26.34 -2.09
C PRO A 2 -12.94 -26.16 -0.75
N PRO A 3 -11.71 -26.69 -0.58
CA PRO A 3 -10.96 -26.49 0.65
C PRO A 3 -10.71 -24.99 0.85
N ALA A 4 -10.90 -24.51 2.08
CA ALA A 4 -10.47 -23.17 2.47
C ALA A 4 -8.98 -23.03 2.12
N GLY A 5 -8.63 -21.99 1.35
CA GLY A 5 -7.25 -21.76 0.93
C GLY A 5 -6.28 -21.66 2.12
N PRO A 6 -4.96 -21.70 1.87
CA PRO A 6 -3.95 -21.69 2.93
C PRO A 6 -4.19 -20.59 3.95
N LYS A 7 -4.15 -20.92 5.24
CA LYS A 7 -4.28 -19.93 6.32
C LYS A 7 -3.12 -18.93 6.22
N LEU A 8 -3.46 -17.64 6.12
CA LEU A 8 -2.48 -16.56 6.12
C LEU A 8 -1.72 -16.53 7.44
N SER A 9 -0.40 -16.35 7.38
CA SER A 9 0.44 -16.13 8.56
C SER A 9 0.06 -14.82 9.27
N GLY A 10 0.44 -14.68 10.55
CA GLY A 10 0.22 -13.44 11.31
C GLY A 10 0.80 -12.22 10.57
N LEU A 11 2.02 -12.35 10.06
CA LEU A 11 2.70 -11.30 9.31
C LEU A 11 1.98 -10.96 8.00
N GLN A 12 1.52 -11.95 7.25
CA GLN A 12 0.73 -11.72 6.03
C GLN A 12 -0.58 -10.97 6.34
N ARG A 13 -1.24 -11.31 7.46
CA ARG A 13 -2.46 -10.61 7.91
C ARG A 13 -2.15 -9.16 8.26
N GLU A 14 -1.01 -8.88 8.88
CA GLU A 14 -0.58 -7.52 9.20
C GLU A 14 -0.30 -6.67 7.95
N VAL A 15 0.38 -7.23 6.95
CA VAL A 15 0.61 -6.56 5.66
C VAL A 15 -0.72 -6.21 4.99
N LEU A 16 -1.65 -7.16 4.92
CA LEU A 16 -2.98 -6.93 4.34
C LEU A 16 -3.83 -5.95 5.18
N ALA A 17 -3.69 -5.95 6.50
CA ALA A 17 -4.37 -5.00 7.37
C ALA A 17 -3.85 -3.57 7.12
N LEU A 18 -2.54 -3.40 7.00
CA LEU A 18 -1.92 -2.12 6.67
C LEU A 18 -2.36 -1.61 5.29
N TYR A 19 -2.35 -2.48 4.27
CA TYR A 19 -2.82 -2.14 2.93
C TYR A 19 -4.27 -1.67 2.91
N ARG A 20 -5.17 -2.42 3.59
CA ARG A 20 -6.59 -2.05 3.69
C ARG A 20 -6.79 -0.75 4.46
N ARG A 21 -6.02 -0.49 5.52
CA ARG A 21 -6.05 0.79 6.24
C ARG A 21 -5.61 1.94 5.32
N ALA A 22 -4.54 1.76 4.55
CA ALA A 22 -4.08 2.76 3.59
C ALA A 22 -5.16 3.09 2.53
N LEU A 23 -5.83 2.08 1.98
CA LEU A 23 -6.94 2.30 1.03
C LEU A 23 -8.15 3.00 1.67
N ARG A 24 -8.42 2.76 2.95
CA ARG A 24 -9.46 3.51 3.69
C ARG A 24 -9.05 4.96 3.93
N MET A 25 -7.79 5.22 4.29
CA MET A 25 -7.25 6.58 4.43
C MET A 25 -7.43 7.37 3.13
N VAL A 26 -7.23 6.76 1.95
CA VAL A 26 -7.49 7.46 0.67
C VAL A 26 -8.90 8.06 0.58
N ARG A 27 -9.91 7.38 1.14
CA ARG A 27 -11.31 7.84 1.11
C ARG A 27 -11.56 9.05 2.01
N THR A 28 -10.65 9.37 2.93
CA THR A 28 -10.75 10.56 3.80
C THR A 28 -10.15 11.80 3.15
N LYS A 29 -9.48 11.66 2.00
CA LYS A 29 -8.81 12.76 1.28
C LYS A 29 -9.75 13.49 0.33
N PRO A 30 -9.46 14.76 -0.03
CA PRO A 30 -10.22 15.50 -1.02
C PRO A 30 -10.37 14.71 -2.32
N GLY A 31 -11.55 14.70 -2.92
CA GLY A 31 -11.88 13.89 -4.10
C GLY A 31 -10.85 13.99 -5.23
N ALA A 32 -10.40 15.20 -5.53
CA ALA A 32 -9.39 15.47 -6.56
C ALA A 32 -8.00 14.86 -6.28
N ALA A 33 -7.64 14.67 -5.00
CA ALA A 33 -6.37 14.10 -4.59
C ALA A 33 -6.42 12.56 -4.43
N GLN A 34 -7.60 11.96 -4.23
CA GLN A 34 -7.75 10.52 -4.00
C GLN A 34 -7.07 9.63 -5.06
N PRO A 35 -7.14 9.94 -6.38
CA PRO A 35 -6.43 9.15 -7.39
C PRO A 35 -4.92 9.09 -7.15
N LYS A 36 -4.29 10.21 -6.74
CA LYS A 36 -2.85 10.26 -6.45
C LYS A 36 -2.49 9.39 -5.26
N PHE A 37 -3.23 9.52 -4.16
CA PHE A 37 -3.05 8.67 -2.97
C PHE A 37 -3.24 7.19 -3.29
N ARG A 38 -4.26 6.85 -4.06
CA ARG A 38 -4.51 5.46 -4.49
C ARG A 38 -3.36 4.91 -5.31
N LEU A 39 -2.88 5.69 -6.28
CA LEU A 39 -1.74 5.34 -7.12
C LEU A 39 -0.50 5.10 -6.25
N TYR A 40 -0.16 6.06 -5.38
CA TYR A 40 0.98 5.95 -4.48
C TYR A 40 0.93 4.67 -3.63
N VAL A 41 -0.22 4.40 -2.98
CA VAL A 41 -0.40 3.21 -2.13
C VAL A 41 -0.24 1.93 -2.95
N ARG A 42 -0.88 1.83 -4.13
CA ARG A 42 -0.75 0.63 -4.97
C ARG A 42 0.69 0.42 -5.43
N TYR A 43 1.33 1.48 -5.92
CA TYR A 43 2.69 1.44 -6.41
C TYR A 43 3.69 1.05 -5.31
N ALA A 44 3.60 1.67 -4.13
CA ALA A 44 4.49 1.41 -3.01
C ALA A 44 4.43 -0.05 -2.55
N PHE A 45 3.23 -0.59 -2.35
CA PHE A 45 3.06 -1.99 -1.95
C PHE A 45 3.53 -2.95 -3.03
N HIS A 46 3.21 -2.70 -4.30
CA HIS A 46 3.67 -3.53 -5.42
C HIS A 46 5.20 -3.57 -5.52
N THR A 47 5.85 -2.42 -5.39
CA THR A 47 7.31 -2.30 -5.49
C THR A 47 8.00 -2.96 -4.29
N GLN A 48 7.48 -2.74 -3.08
CA GLN A 48 8.05 -3.32 -1.86
C GLN A 48 7.89 -4.84 -1.78
N THR A 49 6.76 -5.39 -2.19
CA THR A 49 6.56 -6.86 -2.18
C THR A 49 7.45 -7.57 -3.19
N ARG A 50 7.84 -6.90 -4.27
CA ARG A 50 8.81 -7.43 -5.25
C ARG A 50 10.26 -7.28 -4.81
N SER A 51 10.59 -6.33 -3.94
CA SER A 51 11.97 -6.07 -3.53
C SER A 51 12.43 -6.92 -2.34
N VAL A 52 11.52 -7.60 -1.63
CA VAL A 52 11.84 -8.41 -0.45
C VAL A 52 11.37 -9.84 -0.60
N SER A 53 12.27 -10.79 -0.31
CA SER A 53 11.91 -12.20 -0.22
C SER A 53 10.90 -12.45 0.91
N PRO A 54 9.83 -13.24 0.69
CA PRO A 54 8.89 -13.61 1.75
C PRO A 54 9.53 -14.30 2.96
N ARG A 55 10.76 -14.82 2.81
CA ARG A 55 11.54 -15.46 3.88
C ARG A 55 12.29 -14.46 4.76
N ASN A 56 12.47 -13.21 4.32
CA ASN A 56 13.16 -12.18 5.09
C ASN A 56 12.18 -11.46 6.02
N ILE A 57 11.83 -12.14 7.12
CA ILE A 57 10.84 -11.66 8.10
C ILE A 57 11.26 -10.31 8.71
N GLY A 58 12.53 -10.15 9.09
CA GLY A 58 13.02 -8.90 9.69
C GLY A 58 12.90 -7.69 8.76
N ALA A 59 13.14 -7.85 7.46
CA ALA A 59 12.91 -6.79 6.48
C ALA A 59 11.42 -6.44 6.34
N ILE A 60 10.54 -7.45 6.30
CA ILE A 60 9.09 -7.24 6.21
C ILE A 60 8.57 -6.49 7.46
N GLU A 61 9.03 -6.87 8.65
CA GLU A 61 8.68 -6.17 9.89
C GLU A 61 9.17 -4.73 9.91
N HIS A 62 10.40 -4.47 9.45
CA HIS A 62 10.90 -3.11 9.30
C HIS A 62 10.03 -2.28 8.33
N MET A 63 9.66 -2.85 7.18
CA MET A 63 8.76 -2.20 6.22
C MET A 63 7.36 -1.96 6.80
N LEU A 64 6.82 -2.89 7.60
CA LEU A 64 5.56 -2.71 8.30
C LEU A 64 5.61 -1.55 9.28
N ARG A 65 6.67 -1.46 10.10
CA ARG A 65 6.86 -0.33 11.03
C ARG A 65 6.93 1.00 10.30
N ARG A 66 7.76 1.07 9.26
CA ARG A 66 7.90 2.28 8.43
C ARG A 66 6.59 2.66 7.75
N GLY A 67 5.88 1.69 7.19
CA GLY A 67 4.59 1.91 6.51
C GLY A 67 3.49 2.37 7.46
N ARG A 68 3.47 1.89 8.72
CA ARG A 68 2.55 2.38 9.76
C ARG A 68 2.80 3.85 10.09
N ALA A 69 4.06 4.21 10.36
CA ALA A 69 4.43 5.59 10.67
C ALA A 69 4.08 6.54 9.50
N GLN A 70 4.35 6.11 8.26
CA GLN A 70 4.00 6.90 7.08
C GLN A 70 2.49 7.04 6.90
N LEU A 71 1.72 5.98 7.17
CA LEU A 71 0.27 6.02 7.08
C LEU A 71 -0.34 6.95 8.14
N GLU A 72 0.18 6.94 9.36
CA GLU A 72 -0.25 7.86 10.42
C GLU A 72 -0.06 9.33 10.01
N MET A 73 1.08 9.67 9.40
CA MET A 73 1.30 10.98 8.81
C MET A 73 0.27 11.30 7.73
N TYR A 74 0.02 10.38 6.80
CA TYR A 74 -0.99 10.60 5.76
C TYR A 74 -2.43 10.59 6.29
N GLU A 75 -2.73 10.07 7.47
CA GLU A 75 -4.09 10.14 8.04
C GLU A 75 -4.41 11.53 8.62
N GLN A 76 -3.41 12.37 8.88
CA GLN A 76 -3.58 13.74 9.35
C GLN A 76 -4.45 14.56 8.37
N LYS A 77 -5.34 15.41 8.90
CA LYS A 77 -6.33 16.18 8.12
C LYS A 77 -5.67 17.30 7.31
N GLU A 78 -4.49 17.70 7.75
CA GLU A 78 -3.62 18.71 7.17
C GLU A 78 -2.99 18.21 5.87
N VAL A 79 -2.73 16.91 5.76
CA VAL A 79 -2.19 16.29 4.55
C VAL A 79 -3.32 16.06 3.55
N ARG A 80 -3.49 17.02 2.64
CA ARG A 80 -4.61 17.06 1.69
C ARG A 80 -4.26 16.59 0.29
N ASP A 81 -2.98 16.58 -0.06
CA ASP A 81 -2.49 16.20 -1.38
C ASP A 81 -1.10 15.56 -1.28
N ILE A 82 -0.70 14.85 -2.35
CA ILE A 82 0.64 14.31 -2.52
C ILE A 82 1.11 14.48 -3.95
N TRP A 83 2.43 14.47 -4.12
CA TRP A 83 3.05 14.34 -5.43
C TRP A 83 3.19 12.85 -5.81
N VAL A 84 2.95 12.55 -7.08
CA VAL A 84 3.21 11.23 -7.68
C VAL A 84 4.15 11.41 -8.86
N SER A 85 5.18 10.56 -8.93
CA SER A 85 6.22 10.66 -9.94
C SER A 85 5.72 10.28 -11.33
N LYS A 86 6.47 10.68 -12.36
CA LYS A 86 6.23 10.25 -13.73
C LYS A 86 6.20 8.72 -13.86
N GLU A 87 7.18 8.06 -13.24
CA GLU A 87 7.27 6.60 -13.16
C GLU A 87 6.00 5.95 -12.59
N MET A 88 5.44 6.50 -11.49
CA MET A 88 4.20 5.97 -10.92
C MET A 88 3.03 6.08 -11.90
N ARG A 89 2.92 7.20 -12.62
CA ARG A 89 1.84 7.41 -13.61
C ARG A 89 1.99 6.46 -14.81
N GLU A 90 3.21 6.26 -15.28
CA GLU A 90 3.51 5.30 -16.35
C GLU A 90 3.20 3.87 -15.92
N TRP A 91 3.53 3.50 -14.68
CA TRP A 91 3.18 2.20 -14.10
C TRP A 91 1.66 1.99 -14.08
N GLU A 92 0.88 3.00 -13.66
CA GLU A 92 -0.59 2.89 -13.67
C GLU A 92 -1.15 2.64 -15.07
N GLY A 93 -0.60 3.31 -16.10
CA GLY A 93 -1.02 3.10 -17.49
C GLY A 93 -0.74 1.69 -17.99
N LYS A 94 0.42 1.13 -17.64
CA LYS A 94 0.80 -0.24 -18.00
C LYS A 94 -0.08 -1.28 -17.31
N GLU A 95 -0.32 -1.14 -16.01
CA GLU A 95 -1.15 -2.08 -15.23
C GLU A 95 -2.62 -2.10 -15.65
N ARG A 96 -3.15 -0.97 -16.16
CA ARG A 96 -4.54 -0.90 -16.65
C ARG A 96 -4.73 -1.52 -18.04
N SER A 97 -3.63 -1.75 -18.76
CA SER A 97 -3.64 -2.31 -20.12
C SER A 97 -3.40 -3.82 -20.15
N MET A 98 -3.18 -4.44 -18.98
CA MET A 98 -3.00 -5.88 -18.78
C MET A 98 -4.25 -6.54 -18.20
#